data_AF-A0A5C8U578-F1
#
_entry.id   AF-A0A5C8U578-F1
#
_cell.length_a   1.000
_cell.length_b   1.000
_cell.length_c   1.000
_cell.angle_alpha   90.00
_cell.angle_beta   90.00
_cell.angle_gamma   90.00
#
_symmetry.space_group_name_H-M   'P 1'
#
loop_
_entity.id
_entity.type
_entity.pdbx_description
1 polymer ?
#
loop_
_entity_poly.entity_id
_entity_poly.type
_entity_poly.pdbx_seq_one_letter_code
_entity_poly.pdbx_strand_id
1 'polypeptide(L)'
;MTYELHRLAAGSFDLILDGQIVGSVVREVTASGYERCWHAELLDDGPPERLPSPFSSTEHPFRSLDAVTAWLGGAPIVENFTEGQLAR
;
A
#
# COMPACT_ATOMS: atom_id res chain seq x y z
N MET A 1 -8.50 13.38 -3.28
CA MET A 1 -8.00 12.16 -2.64
C MET A 1 -7.95 11.08 -3.69
N THR A 2 -6.86 11.11 -4.43
CA THR A 2 -6.52 10.03 -5.36
C THR A 2 -5.34 9.31 -4.75
N TYR A 3 -5.55 8.05 -4.41
CA TYR A 3 -4.48 7.18 -3.95
C TYR A 3 -3.77 6.54 -5.14
N GLU A 4 -2.48 6.29 -4.99
CA GLU A 4 -1.68 5.48 -5.90
C GLU A 4 -0.82 4.52 -5.08
N LEU A 5 -0.55 3.33 -5.62
CA LEU A 5 0.38 2.38 -5.04
C LEU A 5 1.63 2.28 -5.91
N HIS A 6 2.76 2.76 -5.41
CA HIS A 6 4.02 2.76 -6.15
C HIS A 6 4.84 1.54 -5.73
N ARG A 7 5.12 0.61 -6.65
CA ARG A 7 5.77 -0.66 -6.31
C ARG A 7 7.23 -0.45 -5.89
N LEU A 8 7.59 -0.94 -4.70
CA LEU A 8 8.96 -1.02 -4.23
C LEU A 8 9.58 -2.39 -4.46
N ALA A 9 8.80 -3.45 -4.19
CA ALA A 9 9.20 -4.84 -4.36
C ALA A 9 7.98 -5.74 -4.56
N ALA A 10 8.21 -7.03 -4.76
CA ALA A 10 7.14 -8.03 -4.76
C ALA A 10 6.50 -8.14 -3.37
N GLY A 11 5.32 -7.54 -3.19
CA GLY A 11 4.61 -7.53 -1.91
C GLY A 11 4.83 -6.26 -1.08
N SER A 12 5.39 -5.19 -1.64
CA SER A 12 5.60 -3.93 -0.92
C SER A 12 5.44 -2.74 -1.86
N PHE A 13 4.67 -1.75 -1.41
CA PHE A 13 4.34 -0.53 -2.14
C PHE A 13 4.40 0.68 -1.22
N ASP A 14 4.82 1.82 -1.76
CA ASP A 14 4.52 3.13 -1.16
C ASP A 14 3.04 3.47 -1.41
N LEU A 15 2.37 3.98 -0.38
CA LEU A 15 1.02 4.52 -0.49
C LEU A 15 1.11 6.03 -0.66
N ILE A 16 0.73 6.50 -1.86
CA ILE A 16 0.73 7.91 -2.22
C ILE A 16 -0.69 8.45 -2.12
N LEU A 17 -0.88 9.62 -1.52
CA LEU A 17 -2.12 10.39 -1.55
C LEU A 17 -1.82 11.79 -2.07
N ASP A 18 -2.47 12.16 -3.17
CA ASP A 18 -2.35 13.50 -3.77
C ASP A 18 -0.86 13.93 -3.95
N GLY A 19 0.00 12.96 -4.32
CA GLY A 19 1.44 13.14 -4.59
C GLY A 19 2.36 13.04 -3.38
N GLN A 20 1.85 12.77 -2.17
CA GLN A 20 2.65 12.60 -0.96
C GLN A 20 2.64 11.16 -0.47
N ILE A 21 3.79 10.64 -0.04
CA ILE A 21 3.84 9.35 0.66
C ILE A 21 3.17 9.52 2.02
N VAL A 22 2.09 8.77 2.24
CA VAL A 22 1.34 8.79 3.51
C VAL A 22 1.43 7.47 4.26
N GLY A 23 1.98 6.43 3.64
CA GLY A 23 1.92 5.07 4.16
C GLY A 23 2.62 4.05 3.29
N SER A 24 2.32 2.79 3.57
CA SER A 24 2.74 1.66 2.75
C SER A 24 1.61 0.64 2.61
N VAL A 25 1.72 -0.22 1.60
CA VAL A 25 0.93 -1.43 1.48
C VAL A 25 1.87 -2.62 1.41
N VAL A 26 1.80 -3.52 2.39
CA VAL A 26 2.73 -4.64 2.55
C VAL A 26 2.01 -5.97 2.62
N ARG A 27 2.62 -7.00 2.05
CA ARG A 27 2.15 -8.37 2.12
C ARG A 27 2.74 -9.06 3.33
N GLU A 28 1.89 -9.58 4.20
CA GLU A 28 2.30 -10.50 5.25
C GLU A 28 2.46 -11.92 4.67
N VAL A 29 3.62 -12.51 4.93
CA VAL A 29 3.92 -13.91 4.58
C VAL A 29 4.23 -14.72 5.83
N THR A 30 3.81 -15.98 5.82
CA THR A 30 4.19 -16.96 6.85
C THR A 30 5.69 -17.29 6.78
N ALA A 31 6.24 -17.90 7.84
CA ALA A 31 7.61 -18.39 7.85
C ALA A 31 7.93 -19.37 6.70
N SER A 32 6.91 -20.05 6.18
CA SER A 32 7.02 -20.98 5.04
C SER A 32 6.84 -20.30 3.67
N GLY A 33 6.70 -18.97 3.63
CA GLY A 33 6.58 -18.18 2.40
C GLY A 33 5.17 -18.07 1.81
N TYR A 34 4.15 -18.66 2.45
CA TYR A 34 2.77 -18.51 2.00
C TYR A 34 2.22 -17.12 2.36
N GLU A 35 1.56 -16.49 1.40
CA GLU A 35 0.83 -15.24 1.59
C GLU A 35 -0.32 -15.43 2.59
N ARG A 36 -0.39 -14.54 3.58
CA ARG A 36 -1.40 -14.58 4.64
C ARG A 36 -2.46 -13.49 4.43
N CYS A 37 -2.01 -12.25 4.31
CA CYS A 37 -2.83 -11.07 4.10
C CYS A 37 -1.97 -9.89 3.63
N TRP A 38 -2.62 -8.76 3.41
CA TRP A 38 -2.03 -7.48 3.07
C TRP A 38 -2.40 -6.46 4.14
N HIS A 39 -1.52 -5.52 4.41
CA HIS A 39 -1.77 -4.43 5.35
C HIS A 39 -1.60 -3.11 4.62
N ALA A 40 -2.56 -2.21 4.79
CA ALA A 40 -2.40 -0.80 4.45
C ALA A 40 -2.10 -0.03 5.74
N GLU A 41 -0.95 0.62 5.79
CA GLU A 41 -0.39 1.23 7.00
C GLU A 41 -0.04 2.69 6.76
N LEU A 42 -0.42 3.59 7.67
CA LEU A 42 -0.06 5.00 7.65
C LEU A 42 1.27 5.26 8.35
N LEU A 43 2.03 6.24 7.86
CA LEU A 43 3.26 6.71 8.51
C LEU A 43 3.00 7.56 9.76
N ASP A 44 1.87 8.28 9.80
CA ASP A 44 1.48 9.17 10.89
C ASP A 44 0.40 8.49 11.75
N ASP A 45 0.61 8.45 13.07
CA ASP A 45 -0.32 7.95 14.08
C ASP A 45 -1.14 9.06 14.76
N GLY A 46 -1.27 10.19 14.07
CA GLY A 46 -2.06 11.33 14.49
C GLY A 46 -3.52 10.99 14.85
N PRO A 47 -4.22 11.95 15.49
CA PRO A 47 -5.55 11.72 16.01
C PRO A 47 -6.53 11.33 14.88
N PRO A 48 -7.57 10.51 15.16
CA PRO A 48 -8.46 9.92 14.15
C PRO A 48 -9.04 10.93 13.14
N GLU A 49 -9.27 12.17 13.55
CA GLU A 49 -9.83 13.23 12.70
C GLU A 49 -8.86 13.71 11.60
N ARG A 50 -7.58 13.34 11.69
CA ARG A 50 -6.54 13.66 10.70
C ARG A 50 -6.19 12.49 9.80
N LEU A 51 -6.73 11.30 10.05
CA LEU A 51 -6.48 10.15 9.19
C LEU A 51 -7.13 10.38 7.81
N PRO A 52 -6.40 10.12 6.72
CA PRO A 52 -6.96 10.30 5.40
C PRO A 52 -8.03 9.23 5.14
N SER A 53 -9.23 9.63 4.71
CA SER A 53 -10.27 8.69 4.30
C SER A 53 -9.74 7.77 3.20
N PRO A 54 -9.90 6.43 3.28
CA PRO A 54 -10.86 5.70 4.13
C PRO A 54 -10.32 5.18 5.48
N PHE A 55 -9.11 5.56 5.90
CA PHE A 55 -8.52 5.06 7.14
C PHE A 55 -9.31 5.53 8.36
N SER A 56 -9.64 4.58 9.24
CA SER A 56 -10.21 4.82 10.59
C SER A 56 -9.28 4.37 11.73
N SER A 57 -8.10 3.87 11.37
CA SER A 57 -7.01 3.39 12.22
C SER A 57 -5.72 3.49 11.38
N THR A 58 -4.55 3.45 12.02
CA THR A 58 -3.25 3.52 11.33
C THR A 58 -2.95 2.31 10.44
N GLU A 59 -3.57 1.16 10.72
CA GLU A 59 -3.37 -0.10 9.99
C GLU A 59 -4.72 -0.77 9.69
N HIS A 60 -4.85 -1.32 8.48
CA HIS A 60 -6.00 -2.11 8.03
C HIS A 60 -5.55 -3.39 7.32
N PRO A 61 -5.96 -4.58 7.79
CA PRO A 61 -5.65 -5.84 7.13
C PRO A 61 -6.67 -6.21 6.03
N PHE A 62 -6.19 -6.81 4.95
CA PHE A 62 -6.96 -7.24 3.78
C PHE A 62 -6.55 -8.64 3.33
N ARG A 63 -7.47 -9.36 2.68
CA ARG A 63 -7.21 -10.73 2.17
C ARG A 63 -6.34 -10.74 0.91
N SER A 64 -6.31 -9.64 0.15
CA SER A 64 -5.63 -9.55 -1.15
C SER A 64 -5.26 -8.11 -1.47
N LEU A 65 -4.29 -7.92 -2.36
CA LEU A 65 -3.94 -6.60 -2.89
C LEU A 65 -5.12 -5.93 -3.62
N ASP A 66 -5.91 -6.71 -4.37
CA ASP A 66 -7.09 -6.23 -5.08
C ASP A 66 -8.12 -5.58 -4.11
N ALA A 67 -8.32 -6.19 -2.95
CA ALA A 67 -9.18 -5.65 -1.90
C ALA A 67 -8.64 -4.32 -1.33
N VAL A 68 -7.32 -4.18 -1.19
CA VAL A 68 -6.69 -2.90 -0.80
C VAL A 68 -6.98 -1.84 -1.86
N THR A 69 -6.73 -2.14 -3.15
CA THR A 69 -6.94 -1.17 -4.23
C THR A 69 -8.40 -0.73 -4.37
N ALA A 70 -9.34 -1.67 -4.21
CA ALA A 70 -10.77 -1.37 -4.23
C ALA A 70 -11.18 -0.47 -3.06
N TRP A 71 -10.66 -0.75 -1.86
CA TRP A 71 -10.93 0.06 -0.67
C TRP A 71 -10.38 1.49 -0.79
N LEU A 72 -9.20 1.66 -1.40
CA LEU A 72 -8.60 2.97 -1.70
C LEU A 72 -9.26 3.71 -2.89
N GLY A 73 -10.44 3.28 -3.35
CA GLY A 73 -11.18 3.92 -4.43
C GLY A 73 -10.69 3.55 -5.83
N GLY A 74 -10.13 2.36 -6.00
CA GLY A 74 -9.58 1.89 -7.28
C GLY A 74 -8.18 2.44 -7.56
N ALA A 75 -7.35 2.56 -6.52
CA ALA A 75 -6.00 3.10 -6.61
C ALA A 75 -5.17 2.33 -7.67
N PRO A 76 -4.64 3.01 -8.70
CA PRO A 76 -3.78 2.36 -9.68
C PRO A 76 -2.47 1.92 -9.05
N ILE A 77 -1.92 0.82 -9.57
CA ILE A 77 -0.56 0.38 -9.26
C ILE A 77 0.38 0.99 -10.29
N VAL A 78 1.36 1.74 -9.80
CA VAL A 78 2.44 2.33 -10.58
C VAL A 78 3.68 1.46 -10.39
N GLU A 79 4.16 0.89 -11.49
CA GLU A 79 5.39 0.10 -11.51
C GLU A 79 6.58 1.05 -11.54
N ASN A 80 7.37 1.10 -10.45
CA ASN A 80 8.63 1.82 -10.46
C ASN A 80 9.66 0.96 -11.20
N PHE A 81 9.75 1.14 -12.52
CA PHE A 81 10.88 0.65 -13.28
C PHE A 81 12.10 1.48 -12.86
N THR A 82 12.90 0.99 -11.92
CA THR A 82 14.27 1.48 -11.81
C THR A 82 14.98 1.09 -13.11
N GLU A 83 15.63 2.06 -13.76
CA GLU A 83 16.33 1.91 -15.07
C GLU A 83 17.38 0.77 -15.12
N GLY A 84 17.60 0.01 -14.05
CA GLY A 84 18.49 -1.15 -13.99
C GLY A 84 17.86 -2.51 -14.31
N GLN A 85 16.52 -2.64 -14.45
CA GLN A 85 15.87 -3.95 -14.67
C GLN A 85 15.62 -4.36 -16.13
N LEU A 86 15.89 -3.48 -17.10
CA LEU A 86 15.77 -3.81 -18.54
C LEU A 86 17.07 -4.35 -19.17
N ALA A 87 18.13 -4.54 -18.38
CA ALA A 87 19.36 -5.17 -18.82
C ALA A 87 19.43 -6.63 -18.32
N ARG A 88 18.72 -7.54 -18.97
CA ARG A 88 18.99 -8.99 -18.94
C ARG A 88 18.73 -9.63 -20.29
#